data_AF-A0A238J0V2-F1
#
_entry.id   AF-A0A238J0V2-F1
#
_cell.length_a   1.000
_cell.length_b   1.000
_cell.length_c   1.000
_cell.angle_alpha   90.00
_cell.angle_beta   90.00
_cell.angle_gamma   90.00
#
_symmetry.space_group_name_H-M   'P 1'
#
loop_
_entity.id
_entity.type
_entity.pdbx_description
1 polymer ?
#
loop_
_entity_poly.entity_id
_entity_poly.type
_entity_poly.pdbx_seq_one_letter_code
_entity_poly.pdbx_strand_id
1 'polypeptide(L)' 'MTVPATKTAGSKSKKARLEGLLGRPRGATIRQLQKALDWQPHTIRAAISRLRKDGTEITLDRSGKTPAYRMTVVT' A
#
# COMPACT_ATOMS: atom_id res chain seq x y z
N MET A 1 -16.94 5.97 25.01
CA MET A 1 -15.90 6.66 24.20
C MET A 1 -15.03 5.59 23.56
N THR A 2 -15.24 5.28 22.28
CA THR A 2 -14.44 4.27 21.56
C THR A 2 -13.05 4.84 21.28
N VAL A 3 -12.07 4.37 22.04
CA VAL A 3 -10.65 4.61 21.82
C VAL A 3 -10.22 3.94 20.50
N PRO A 4 -9.62 4.64 19.53
CA PRO A 4 -9.02 3.99 18.38
C PRO A 4 -7.79 3.21 18.86
N ALA A 5 -7.82 1.89 18.66
CA ALA A 5 -6.81 0.97 19.14
C ALA A 5 -5.39 1.36 18.69
N THR A 6 -4.57 1.60 19.71
CA THR A 6 -3.11 1.52 19.80
C THR A 6 -2.38 0.82 18.64
N LYS A 7 -1.68 1.63 17.82
CA LYS A 7 -0.58 1.16 16.94
C LYS A 7 0.66 0.87 17.81
N THR A 8 0.76 -0.34 18.34
CA THR A 8 1.94 -0.80 19.11
C THR A 8 3.18 -0.87 18.20
N ALA A 9 4.17 -0.04 18.53
CA ALA A 9 5.52 -0.10 17.99
C ALA A 9 6.19 -1.43 18.39
N GLY A 10 6.67 -2.20 17.41
CA GLY A 10 7.38 -3.45 17.71
C GLY A 10 7.51 -4.43 16.54
N SER A 11 7.60 -3.94 15.31
CA SER A 11 8.01 -4.63 14.08
C SER A 11 7.55 -3.73 12.95
N LYS A 12 8.38 -3.44 11.95
CA LYS A 12 7.94 -2.69 10.77
C LYS A 12 6.82 -3.51 10.10
N SER A 13 5.57 -3.25 10.47
CA SER A 13 4.41 -3.98 9.96
C SER A 13 4.53 -3.95 8.46
N LYS A 14 4.56 -5.11 7.83
CA LYS A 14 4.79 -5.24 6.38
C LYS A 14 3.81 -4.36 5.56
N LYS A 15 2.65 -4.02 6.14
CA LYS A 15 1.72 -2.96 5.69
C LYS A 15 2.32 -1.55 5.63
N ALA A 16 2.96 -1.07 6.71
CA ALA A 16 3.63 0.23 6.73
C ALA A 16 4.74 0.33 5.66
N ARG A 17 5.41 -0.78 5.37
CA ARG A 17 6.38 -0.86 4.26
C ARG A 17 5.69 -0.75 2.89
N LEU A 18 4.51 -1.35 2.72
CA LEU A 18 3.69 -1.19 1.52
C LEU A 18 3.21 0.27 1.36
N GLU A 19 2.69 0.89 2.42
CA GLU A 19 2.27 2.29 2.44
C GLU A 19 3.41 3.23 2.04
N GLY A 20 4.60 3.05 2.61
CA GLY A 20 5.78 3.85 2.24
C GLY A 20 6.26 3.63 0.80
N LEU A 21 6.01 2.45 0.20
CA LEU A 21 6.31 2.19 -1.21
C LEU A 21 5.26 2.82 -2.14
N LEU A 22 3.99 2.79 -1.75
CA LEU A 22 2.87 3.36 -2.52
C LEU A 22 2.80 4.88 -2.44
N GLY A 23 3.22 5.47 -1.32
CA GLY A 23 3.32 6.92 -1.11
C GLY A 23 4.47 7.59 -1.87
N ARG A 24 5.27 6.84 -2.64
CA ARG A 24 6.27 7.43 -3.53
C ARG A 24 5.58 8.18 -4.67
N PRO A 25 6.15 9.29 -5.15
CA PRO A 25 5.55 10.10 -6.22
C PRO A 25 5.35 9.32 -7.53
N ARG A 26 6.16 8.28 -7.78
CA ARG A 26 5.99 7.38 -8.93
C ARG A 26 4.99 6.24 -8.68
N GLY A 27 4.62 5.98 -7.43
CA GLY A 27 3.94 4.77 -7.00
C GLY A 27 4.86 3.54 -7.01
N ALA A 28 4.25 2.36 -6.93
CA ALA A 28 4.94 1.08 -7.01
C ALA A 28 4.15 0.06 -7.85
N THR A 29 4.83 -0.66 -8.72
CA THR A 29 4.24 -1.77 -9.50
C THR A 29 4.12 -3.05 -8.67
N ILE A 30 3.23 -3.96 -9.05
CA ILE A 30 3.10 -5.27 -8.35
C ILE A 30 4.46 -5.98 -8.30
N ARG A 31 5.24 -6.01 -9.39
CA ARG A 31 6.56 -6.67 -9.39
C ARG A 31 7.56 -6.04 -8.42
N GLN A 32 7.55 -4.70 -8.29
CA GLN A 32 8.38 -4.01 -7.30
C GLN A 32 7.93 -4.31 -5.87
N LEU A 33 6.62 -4.34 -5.63
CA LEU A 33 6.05 -4.69 -4.34
C LEU A 33 6.37 -6.14 -3.96
N GLN A 34 6.28 -7.07 -4.92
CA GLN A 34 6.69 -8.47 -4.74
C GLN A 34 8.17 -8.55 -4.33
N LYS A 35 9.08 -7.92 -5.09
CA LYS A 35 10.52 -7.94 -4.76
C LYS A 35 10.87 -7.25 -3.44
N ALA A 36 10.18 -6.18 -3.09
CA ALA A 36 10.50 -5.41 -1.90
C ALA A 36 9.92 -6.02 -0.61
N LEU A 37 8.75 -6.68 -0.71
CA LEU A 37 8.02 -7.24 0.43
C LEU A 37 8.12 -8.77 0.50
N ASP A 38 8.62 -9.41 -0.54
CA ASP A 38 8.60 -10.86 -0.75
C ASP A 38 7.17 -11.43 -0.64
N TRP A 39 6.21 -10.69 -1.19
CA TRP A 39 4.78 -11.01 -1.11
C TRP A 39 4.26 -11.54 -2.42
N GLN A 40 3.33 -12.49 -2.38
CA GLN A 40 2.64 -12.93 -3.59
C GLN A 40 1.67 -11.83 -4.10
N PRO A 41 1.36 -11.84 -5.41
CA PRO A 41 0.47 -10.85 -6.02
C PRO A 41 -0.89 -10.72 -5.33
N HIS A 42 -1.47 -11.84 -4.88
CA HIS A 42 -2.77 -11.84 -4.21
C HIS A 42 -2.69 -11.19 -2.81
N THR A 43 -1.58 -11.37 -2.08
CA THR A 43 -1.34 -10.74 -0.78
C THR A 43 -1.25 -9.23 -0.91
N ILE A 44 -0.56 -8.76 -1.95
CA ILE A 44 -0.44 -7.33 -2.28
C ILE A 44 -1.83 -6.74 -2.58
N ARG A 45 -2.63 -7.42 -3.42
CA ARG A 45 -4.01 -6.98 -3.72
C ARG A 45 -4.88 -6.92 -2.48
N ALA A 46 -4.80 -7.91 -1.60
CA ALA A 46 -5.54 -7.92 -0.33
C ALA A 46 -5.10 -6.76 0.58
N ALA A 47 -3.81 -6.47 0.65
CA ALA A 47 -3.28 -5.34 1.41
C ALA A 47 -3.74 -3.99 0.84
N ILE A 48 -3.70 -3.81 -0.49
CA ILE A 48 -4.22 -2.62 -1.17
C ILE A 48 -5.73 -2.44 -0.91
N SER A 49 -6.50 -3.54 -0.94
CA SER A 49 -7.93 -3.48 -0.62
C SER A 49 -8.19 -3.04 0.83
N ARG A 50 -7.37 -3.49 1.79
CA ARG A 50 -7.44 -3.02 3.18
C ARG A 50 -7.14 -1.53 3.29
N LEU A 51 -6.10 -1.04 2.62
CA LEU A 51 -5.75 0.39 2.63
C LEU A 51 -6.88 1.27 2.07
N ARG A 52 -7.54 0.83 0.99
CA ARG A 52 -8.73 1.52 0.45
C ARG A 52 -9.88 1.60 1.46
N LYS A 53 -10.09 0.54 2.25
CA LYS A 53 -11.10 0.53 3.32
C LYS A 53 -10.72 1.43 4.49
N ASP A 54 -9.42 1.55 4.79
CA ASP A 54 -8.88 2.42 5.84
C ASP A 54 -8.90 3.92 5.44
N GLY A 55 -9.53 4.28 4.31
CA GLY A 55 -9.65 5.66 3.83
C GLY A 55 -8.47 6.15 2.99
N THR A 56 -7.56 5.25 2.60
CA THR A 56 -6.44 5.61 1.72
C THR A 56 -6.84 5.47 0.26
N GLU A 57 -6.84 6.55 -0.50
CA GLU A 57 -7.10 6.48 -1.93
C GLU A 57 -5.88 5.89 -2.66
N ILE A 58 -6.11 4.76 -3.34
CA ILE A 58 -5.06 4.08 -4.13
C ILE A 58 -5.54 3.95 -5.56
N THR A 59 -4.91 4.72 -6.44
CA THR A 59 -5.16 4.71 -7.88
C THR A 59 -4.19 3.75 -8.58
N LEU A 60 -4.71 2.99 -9.53
CA LEU A 60 -3.90 2.15 -10.40
C LEU A 60 -3.66 2.92 -11.70
N ASP A 61 -2.47 3.46 -11.87
CA ASP A 61 -2.03 4.06 -13.13
C ASP A 61 -1.71 2.93 -14.12
N ARG A 62 -2.51 2.87 -15.19
CA ARG A 62 -2.32 1.93 -16.31
C ARG A 62 -1.78 2.60 -17.56
N SER A 63 -1.42 3.88 -17.49
CA SER A 63 -1.00 4.69 -18.64
C SER A 63 0.41 4.32 -19.12
N GLY A 64 1.21 3.67 -18.26
CA GLY A 64 2.54 3.19 -18.60
C GLY A 64 2.58 1.73 -19.09
N LYS A 65 3.76 1.31 -19.59
CA LYS A 65 4.06 -0.09 -19.96
C LYS A 65 3.88 -1.09 -18.81
N THR A 66 3.79 -0.64 -17.56
CA THR A 66 3.58 -1.50 -16.40
C THR A 66 2.62 -0.82 -15.42
N PRO A 67 1.53 -1.50 -15.01
CA PRO A 67 0.55 -0.90 -14.11
C PRO A 67 1.17 -0.64 -12.72
N ALA A 68 1.05 0.60 -12.25
CA ALA A 68 1.62 1.07 -11.00
C ALA A 68 0.54 1.56 -10.04
N TYR A 69 0.61 1.14 -8.78
CA TYR A 69 -0.28 1.63 -7.73
C TYR A 69 0.31 2.88 -7.11
N ARG A 70 -0.51 3.93 -7.00
CA ARG A 70 -0.18 5.21 -6.39
C ARG A 70 -1.12 5.47 -5.24
N MET A 71 -0.56 5.83 -4.10
CA MET A 71 -1.34 6.35 -2.99
C MET A 71 -1.51 7.86 -3.19
N THR A 72 -2.76 8.30 -3.34
CA THR A 72 -3.15 9.70 -3.31
C THR A 72 -3.67 9.98 -1.90
N VAL A 73 -2.91 10.75 -1.14
CA VAL A 73 -3.44 11.34 0.09
C VAL A 73 -4.37 12.47 -0.34
N VAL A 74 -5.67 12.18 -0.36
CA VAL A 74 -6.69 13.24 -0.39
C VAL A 74 -6.53 13.95 0.95
N THR A 75 -5.96 15.15 0.91
CA THR A 75 -5.86 16.05 2.06
C THR A 75 -7.18 16.75 2.26
#